data_AF-A0A8B8K0N6-F1
#
_entry.id   AF-A0A8B8K0N6-F1
#
_cell.length_a   1.000
_cell.length_b   1.000
_cell.length_c   1.000
_cell.angle_alpha   90.00
_cell.angle_beta   90.00
_cell.angle_gamma   90.00
#
_symmetry.space_group_name_H-M   'P 1'
#
loop_
_entity.id
_entity.type
_entity.pdbx_description
1 polymer ?
#
loop_
_entity_poly.entity_id
_entity_poly.type
_entity_poly.pdbx_seq_one_letter_code
_entity_poly.pdbx_strand_id
1 'polypeptide(L)'
;MATSSVKEDKYRPYLREDSEKNIKWRFGTPPNYDAVNKLFEDGRTKEWPVGSLEEQVQTLVKNWEMEMFHKVDMDDYRSVDPKKYTFSLNGRKGISLEEKRKLGGGYIPLLQTSLQRN
;
A
#
# COMPACT_ATOMS: atom_id res chain seq x y z
N MET A 1 17.89 -4.87 -21.14
CA MET A 1 16.89 -5.05 -20.07
C MET A 1 17.43 -4.35 -18.84
N ALA A 2 16.96 -3.14 -18.54
CA ALA A 2 17.47 -2.38 -17.40
C ALA A 2 16.94 -3.01 -16.11
N THR A 3 17.82 -3.70 -15.38
CA THR A 3 17.59 -4.02 -13.97
C THR A 3 17.51 -2.70 -13.23
N SER A 4 16.29 -2.23 -12.94
CA SER A 4 16.09 -1.13 -12.00
C SER A 4 16.59 -1.63 -10.65
N SER A 5 17.82 -1.28 -10.28
CA SER A 5 18.25 -1.36 -8.90
C SER A 5 17.23 -0.55 -8.10
N VAL A 6 16.43 -1.22 -7.27
CA VAL A 6 15.47 -0.55 -6.42
C VAL A 6 16.32 0.26 -5.43
N LYS A 7 16.47 1.56 -5.72
CA LYS A 7 16.99 2.51 -4.75
C LYS A 7 16.12 2.42 -3.51
N GLU A 8 16.75 2.33 -2.35
CA GLU A 8 16.08 2.23 -1.07
C GLU A 8 15.05 3.36 -0.91
N ASP A 9 13.76 3.00 -0.88
CA ASP A 9 12.68 3.98 -0.67
C ASP A 9 12.65 4.36 0.81
N LYS A 10 12.98 5.61 1.11
CA LYS A 10 13.05 6.18 2.47
C LYS A 10 11.79 5.95 3.30
N TYR A 11 10.62 5.88 2.67
CA TYR A 11 9.33 5.80 3.39
C TYR A 11 8.66 4.43 3.32
N ARG A 12 9.19 3.51 2.51
CA ARG A 12 8.65 2.17 2.28
C ARG A 12 9.78 1.15 2.45
N PRO A 13 10.29 0.96 3.68
CA PRO A 13 11.38 0.02 3.96
C PRO A 13 11.08 -1.40 3.46
N TYR A 14 9.82 -1.82 3.42
CA TYR A 14 9.45 -3.16 2.94
C TYR A 14 9.81 -3.37 1.47
N LEU A 15 9.78 -2.32 0.64
CA LEU A 15 10.07 -2.41 -0.79
C LEU A 15 11.49 -2.93 -1.07
N ARG A 16 12.46 -2.54 -0.24
CA ARG A 16 13.85 -3.00 -0.36
C ARG A 16 13.94 -4.51 -0.13
N GLU A 17 13.47 -4.98 1.01
CA GLU A 17 13.50 -6.40 1.36
C GLU A 17 12.70 -7.27 0.37
N ASP A 18 11.58 -6.76 -0.13
CA ASP A 18 10.76 -7.48 -1.12
C ASP A 18 11.47 -7.65 -2.46
N SER A 19 12.28 -6.66 -2.83
CA SER A 19 13.10 -6.73 -4.04
C SER A 19 14.15 -7.84 -3.95
N GLU A 20 14.58 -8.18 -2.73
CA GLU A 20 15.52 -9.28 -2.46
C GLU A 20 14.80 -10.66 -2.40
N LYS A 21 13.50 -10.68 -2.07
CA LYS A 21 12.70 -11.91 -1.83
C LYS A 21 11.93 -12.46 -3.04
N ASN A 22 12.14 -11.92 -4.26
CA ASN A 22 11.41 -12.32 -5.48
C ASN A 22 9.87 -12.26 -5.32
N ILE A 23 9.35 -11.15 -4.78
CA ILE A 23 7.91 -10.92 -4.68
C ILE A 23 7.25 -10.86 -6.06
N LYS A 24 6.04 -11.42 -6.18
CA LYS A 24 5.22 -11.31 -7.39
C LYS A 24 4.48 -9.97 -7.42
N TRP A 25 4.92 -9.08 -8.29
CA TRP A 25 4.32 -7.77 -8.50
C TRP A 25 3.18 -7.81 -9.52
N ARG A 26 2.11 -7.05 -9.26
CA ARG A 26 0.92 -6.96 -10.12
C ARG A 26 1.27 -6.49 -11.54
N PHE A 27 2.24 -5.58 -11.65
CA PHE A 27 2.69 -5.00 -12.91
C PHE A 27 4.07 -5.54 -13.36
N GLY A 28 4.48 -6.71 -12.83
CA GLY A 28 5.71 -7.38 -13.21
C GLY A 28 6.99 -6.82 -12.58
N THR A 29 6.98 -5.58 -12.11
CA THR A 29 8.12 -4.94 -11.42
C THR A 29 7.70 -4.27 -10.12
N PRO A 30 8.64 -4.06 -9.18
CA PRO A 30 8.41 -3.19 -8.02
C PRO A 30 7.99 -1.78 -8.46
N PRO A 31 7.07 -1.12 -7.74
CA PRO A 31 6.69 0.27 -8.03
C PRO A 31 7.84 1.24 -7.74
N ASN A 32 7.92 2.33 -8.53
CA ASN A 32 8.83 3.45 -8.29
C ASN A 32 8.03 4.63 -7.69
N TYR A 33 8.52 5.19 -6.58
CA TYR A 33 7.89 6.30 -5.87
C TYR A 33 8.72 7.60 -5.88
N ASP A 34 9.81 7.69 -6.66
CA ASP A 34 10.75 8.83 -6.66
C ASP A 34 10.02 10.18 -6.86
N ALA A 35 9.13 10.26 -7.84
CA ALA A 35 8.38 11.48 -8.14
C ALA A 35 7.39 11.86 -7.01
N VAL A 36 6.72 10.88 -6.42
CA VAL A 36 5.76 11.10 -5.32
C VAL A 36 6.49 11.46 -4.04
N ASN A 37 7.64 10.85 -3.77
CA ASN A 37 8.48 11.18 -2.62
C ASN A 37 9.03 12.59 -2.75
N LYS A 38 9.46 13.01 -3.95
CA LYS A 38 9.86 14.39 -4.20
C LYS A 38 8.71 15.36 -3.92
N LEU A 39 7.52 15.10 -4.47
CA LEU A 39 6.35 15.94 -4.24
C LEU A 39 5.97 16.01 -2.75
N PHE A 40 6.08 14.89 -2.04
CA PHE A 40 5.85 14.85 -0.60
C PHE A 40 6.87 15.69 0.18
N GLU A 41 8.17 15.59 -0.13
CA GLU A 41 9.21 16.41 0.51
C GLU A 41 9.03 17.90 0.20
N ASP A 42 8.67 18.25 -1.03
CA ASP A 42 8.44 19.64 -1.45
C ASP A 42 7.17 20.23 -0.79
N GLY A 43 6.17 19.40 -0.47
CA GLY A 43 4.87 19.83 0.07
C GLY A 43 4.66 19.60 1.58
N ARG A 44 5.56 18.88 2.27
CA ARG A 44 5.38 18.58 3.70
C ARG A 44 5.49 19.86 4.53
N THR A 45 4.61 20.00 5.50
CA THR A 45 4.64 21.12 6.46
C THR A 45 5.11 20.71 7.85
N LYS A 46 5.32 19.40 8.06
CA LYS A 46 5.78 18.82 9.32
C LYS A 46 6.83 17.76 9.06
N GLU A 47 7.85 17.75 9.90
CA GLU A 47 8.86 16.70 9.96
C GLU A 47 8.67 15.92 11.24
N TRP A 48 8.51 14.61 11.11
CA TRP A 48 8.33 13.73 12.26
C TRP A 48 9.69 13.37 12.84
N PRO A 49 9.87 13.42 14.18
CA PRO A 49 11.07 12.89 14.80
C PRO A 49 11.24 11.40 14.48
N VAL A 50 12.49 10.96 14.29
CA VAL A 50 12.79 9.55 14.05
C VAL A 50 12.34 8.72 15.25
N GLY A 51 11.63 7.62 14.98
CA GLY A 51 11.05 6.73 15.98
C GLY A 51 9.73 7.23 16.59
N SER A 52 9.22 8.41 16.19
CA SER A 52 7.93 8.92 16.67
C SER A 52 6.75 8.08 16.17
N LEU A 53 5.63 8.18 16.89
CA LEU A 53 4.39 7.50 16.49
C LEU A 53 3.91 8.01 15.12
N GLU A 54 4.05 9.30 14.85
CA GLU A 54 3.66 9.93 13.59
C GLU A 54 4.49 9.40 12.42
N GLU A 55 5.80 9.24 12.60
CA GLU A 55 6.68 8.60 11.61
C GLU A 55 6.26 7.15 11.37
N GLN A 56 5.98 6.39 12.43
CA GLN A 56 5.56 4.99 12.33
C GLN A 56 4.22 4.85 11.59
N VAL A 57 3.22 5.69 11.91
CA VAL A 57 1.92 5.69 11.24
C VAL A 57 2.08 6.05 9.76
N GLN A 58 2.87 7.08 9.44
CA GLN A 58 3.15 7.46 8.05
C GLN A 58 3.79 6.30 7.26
N THR A 59 4.79 5.65 7.86
CA THR A 59 5.51 4.52 7.27
C THR A 59 4.58 3.32 7.09
N LEU A 60 3.76 3.01 8.09
CA LEU A 60 2.77 1.93 8.03
C LEU A 60 1.79 2.15 6.87
N VAL A 61 1.21 3.34 6.76
CA VAL A 61 0.23 3.66 5.70
C VAL A 61 0.85 3.60 4.31
N LYS A 62 2.09 4.10 4.14
CA LYS A 62 2.79 4.06 2.85
C LYS A 62 3.17 2.64 2.41
N ASN A 63 3.58 1.78 3.36
CA ASN A 63 3.80 0.37 3.07
C ASN A 63 2.48 -0.35 2.78
N TRP A 64 1.44 -0.12 3.58
CA TRP A 64 0.12 -0.71 3.37
C TRP A 64 -0.43 -0.41 1.98
N GLU A 65 -0.36 0.83 1.52
CA GLU A 65 -0.78 1.21 0.17
C GLU A 65 0.05 0.45 -0.88
N MET A 66 1.38 0.47 -0.77
CA MET A 66 2.24 -0.26 -1.70
C MET A 66 1.84 -1.74 -1.81
N GLU A 67 1.70 -2.43 -0.67
CA GLU A 67 1.36 -3.85 -0.64
C GLU A 67 -0.04 -4.13 -1.20
N MET A 68 -1.05 -3.40 -0.71
CA MET A 68 -2.46 -3.58 -1.06
C MET A 68 -2.73 -3.42 -2.56
N PHE A 69 -1.96 -2.56 -3.24
CA PHE A 69 -2.16 -2.25 -4.65
C PHE A 69 -1.21 -3.01 -5.57
N HIS A 70 0.03 -3.26 -5.14
CA HIS A 70 1.07 -3.77 -6.04
C HIS A 70 1.43 -5.25 -5.81
N LYS A 71 1.23 -5.82 -4.61
CA LYS A 71 1.56 -7.22 -4.36
C LYS A 71 0.46 -8.18 -4.82
N VAL A 72 0.87 -9.27 -5.47
CA VAL A 72 -0.07 -10.29 -5.95
C VAL A 72 -0.48 -11.26 -4.85
N ASP A 73 0.47 -11.76 -4.08
CA ASP A 73 0.16 -12.65 -2.97
C ASP A 73 -0.16 -11.83 -1.72
N MET A 74 -1.20 -12.24 -0.99
CA MET A 74 -1.57 -11.61 0.29
C MET A 74 -0.68 -12.12 1.42
N ASP A 75 -0.10 -13.32 1.28
CA ASP A 75 0.82 -13.88 2.29
C ASP A 75 2.16 -13.12 2.32
N ASP A 76 2.46 -12.34 1.28
CA ASP A 76 3.61 -11.43 1.23
C ASP A 76 3.38 -10.12 2.00
N TYR A 77 2.18 -9.88 2.55
CA TYR A 77 1.83 -8.63 3.21
C TYR A 77 2.42 -8.60 4.62
N ARG A 78 3.08 -7.50 4.96
CA ARG A 78 3.68 -7.28 6.28
C ARG A 78 2.99 -6.18 7.08
N SER A 79 2.32 -5.25 6.39
CA SER A 79 1.60 -4.15 7.03
C SER A 79 0.31 -4.57 7.74
N VAL A 80 -0.27 -5.72 7.38
CA VAL A 80 -1.54 -6.23 7.91
C VAL A 80 -1.52 -7.75 8.01
N ASP A 81 -2.33 -8.30 8.90
CA ASP A 81 -2.64 -9.73 8.94
C ASP A 81 -3.77 -10.04 7.93
N PRO A 82 -3.52 -10.76 6.82
CA PRO A 82 -4.53 -11.04 5.79
C PRO A 82 -5.77 -11.77 6.32
N LYS A 83 -5.62 -12.56 7.39
CA LYS A 83 -6.70 -13.36 7.98
C LYS A 83 -7.60 -12.55 8.92
N LYS A 84 -7.10 -11.43 9.45
CA LYS A 84 -7.83 -10.57 10.40
C LYS A 84 -8.22 -9.22 9.81
N TYR A 85 -7.61 -8.82 8.70
CA TYR A 85 -7.88 -7.54 8.06
C TYR A 85 -9.35 -7.43 7.64
N THR A 86 -9.99 -6.35 8.08
CA THR A 86 -11.37 -6.01 7.74
C THR A 86 -11.43 -4.59 7.19
N PHE A 87 -12.10 -4.41 6.06
CA PHE A 87 -12.34 -3.11 5.44
C PHE A 87 -13.83 -2.77 5.49
N SER A 88 -14.16 -1.54 5.89
CA SER A 88 -15.53 -1.00 5.84
C SER A 88 -15.49 0.40 5.23
N LEU A 89 -16.48 0.70 4.38
CA LEU A 89 -16.67 2.01 3.78
C LEU A 89 -17.96 2.63 4.30
N ASN A 90 -17.88 3.84 4.86
CA ASN A 90 -19.04 4.67 5.22
C ASN A 90 -20.10 3.93 6.08
N GLY A 91 -19.66 3.13 7.06
CA GLY A 91 -20.54 2.38 7.96
C GLY A 91 -21.17 1.12 7.35
N ARG A 92 -20.77 0.71 6.14
CA ARG A 92 -21.19 -0.56 5.54
C ARG A 92 -20.63 -1.76 6.30
N LYS A 93 -21.24 -2.93 6.06
CA LYS A 93 -20.72 -4.20 6.57
C LYS A 93 -19.24 -4.36 6.17
N GLY A 94 -18.41 -4.71 7.15
CA GLY A 94 -17.01 -5.02 6.92
C GLY A 94 -16.85 -6.22 5.99
N ILE A 95 -15.86 -6.14 5.10
CA ILE A 95 -15.45 -7.22 4.20
C ILE A 95 -14.00 -7.61 4.47
N SER A 96 -13.68 -8.87 4.21
CA SER A 96 -12.33 -9.41 4.34
C SER A 96 -11.40 -8.88 3.25
N LEU A 97 -10.09 -9.10 3.41
CA LEU A 97 -9.12 -8.78 2.36
C LEU A 97 -9.37 -9.57 1.07
N GLU A 98 -9.80 -10.84 1.18
CA GLU A 98 -10.12 -11.69 0.04
C GLU A 98 -11.34 -11.15 -0.73
N GLU A 99 -12.41 -10.78 -0.02
CA GLU A 99 -13.59 -10.15 -0.62
C GLU A 99 -13.23 -8.82 -1.29
N LYS A 100 -12.43 -8.00 -0.61
CA LYS A 100 -11.90 -6.75 -1.17
C LYS A 100 -11.17 -7.00 -2.49
N ARG A 101 -10.37 -8.06 -2.58
CA ARG A 101 -9.60 -8.44 -3.78
C ARG A 101 -10.51 -8.96 -4.91
N LYS A 102 -11.55 -9.75 -4.59
CA LYS A 102 -12.57 -10.20 -5.55
C LYS A 102 -13.35 -9.04 -6.18
N LEU A 103 -13.56 -7.97 -5.43
CA LEU A 103 -14.17 -6.72 -5.91
C LEU A 103 -13.22 -5.87 -6.79
N GLY A 104 -12.03 -6.38 -7.13
CA GLY A 104 -11.02 -5.67 -7.91
C GLY A 104 -9.88 -5.07 -7.09
N GLY A 105 -9.92 -5.23 -5.75
CA GLY A 105 -8.86 -4.76 -4.85
C GLY A 105 -8.70 -3.24 -4.85
N GLY A 106 -7.57 -2.74 -4.37
CA GLY A 106 -7.19 -1.34 -4.47
C GLY A 106 -8.33 -0.33 -4.17
N TYR A 107 -8.67 0.50 -5.15
CA TYR A 107 -9.66 1.58 -5.03
C TYR A 107 -11.10 1.18 -5.32
N ILE A 108 -11.37 0.07 -6.05
CA ILE A 108 -12.75 -0.28 -6.46
C ILE A 108 -13.70 -0.46 -5.27
N PRO A 109 -13.30 -1.11 -4.15
CA PRO A 109 -14.09 -1.19 -2.93
C PRO A 109 -14.46 0.17 -2.31
N LEU A 110 -13.70 1.25 -2.60
CA LEU A 110 -14.00 2.61 -2.14
C LEU A 110 -15.12 3.28 -2.94
N LEU A 111 -15.50 2.71 -4.09
CA LEU A 111 -16.53 3.27 -4.97
C LEU A 111 -17.94 2.75 -4.65
N GLN A 112 -18.10 1.96 -3.58
CA GLN A 112 -19.40 1.42 -3.19
C GLN A 112 -20.35 2.55 -2.73
N THR A 113 -21.43 2.74 -3.47
CA THR A 113 -22.45 3.77 -3.21
C THR A 113 -23.82 3.17 -2.87
N SER A 114 -24.62 3.90 -2.10
CA SER A 114 -26.02 3.57 -1.80
C SER A 114 -26.98 4.27 -2.74
N LEU A 115 -26.46 5.14 -3.60
CA LEU A 115 -27.23 5.80 -4.65
C LEU A 115 -27.73 4.75 -5.64
N GLN A 116 -29.01 4.85 -6.00
CA GLN A 116 -29.63 3.97 -6.99
C GLN A 116 -28.93 4.18 -8.34
N ARG A 117 -28.76 3.09 -9.11
CA ARG A 117 -28.41 3.25 -10.52
C ARG A 117 -29.67 3.68 -11.26
N ASN A 118 -29.64 4.88 -11.83
CA ASN A 118 -30.61 5.32 -12.83
C ASN A 118 -30.51 4.46 -14.08
#